data_AF-A4Y204-F1
#
_entry.id   AF-A4Y204-F1
#
_cell.length_a   1.000
_cell.length_b   1.000
_cell.length_c   1.000
_cell.angle_alpha   90.00
_cell.angle_beta   90.00
_cell.angle_gamma   90.00
#
_symmetry.space_group_name_H-M   'P 1'
#
loop_
_entity.id
_entity.type
_entity.pdbx_description
1 polymer ?
#
loop_
_entity_poly.entity_id
_entity_poly.type
_entity_poly.pdbx_seq_one_letter_code
_entity_poly.pdbx_strand_id
1 'polypeptide(L)'
;MILTVFEISVLISKWVIYLSVAAVIGGTLMQYLIKGQLNLSISVAKYTGLGAVLGLIAVSINYFAQVGAFAENGLMGIFDAQMHAFLWPTQVGQTVLWRLIGFGLMLVASGLLLHKNRYIKTFSAVLAILSCLLIAVTFTFIGHSTELGLLAQGLILIHVLIIGSWIGAFYPLWKLCCTDDHIVIKNVMDTFGRLGIVIVILVLLSGMGMVWMLFDSPTELISSDYGIAVTIKLCLVAIILLIAAWHKLVLVPKLTIANTLLAKQKLQKSIGLEALIAVLILATTAVLSSVLGPMSLG
;
A
#
# COMPACT_ATOMS: atom_id res chain seq x y z
N MET A 1 8.11 27.35 -3.04
CA MET A 1 8.00 26.73 -4.38
C MET A 1 6.52 26.51 -4.67
N ILE A 2 5.97 27.09 -5.73
CA ILE A 2 4.57 26.83 -6.12
C ILE A 2 4.59 25.59 -7.00
N LEU A 3 3.94 24.51 -6.57
CA LEU A 3 3.87 23.28 -7.35
C LEU A 3 3.04 23.50 -8.62
N THR A 4 3.53 23.00 -9.75
CA THR A 4 2.81 22.99 -11.02
C THR A 4 1.64 22.00 -10.97
N VAL A 5 0.67 22.17 -11.89
CA VAL A 5 -0.47 21.25 -12.02
C VAL A 5 0.01 19.81 -12.27
N PHE A 6 1.10 19.64 -13.01
CA PHE A 6 1.68 18.32 -13.28
C PHE A 6 2.32 17.70 -12.04
N GLU A 7 3.07 18.46 -11.24
CA GLU A 7 3.66 17.97 -9.98
C GLU A 7 2.58 17.54 -8.98
N ILE A 8 1.51 18.33 -8.86
CA ILE A 8 0.34 17.99 -8.03
C ILE A 8 -0.31 16.70 -8.55
N SER A 9 -0.47 16.57 -9.87
CA SER A 9 -1.06 15.39 -10.50
C SER A 9 -0.21 14.13 -10.29
N VAL A 10 1.11 14.25 -10.41
CA VAL A 10 2.08 13.16 -10.12
C VAL A 10 1.98 12.77 -8.64
N LEU A 11 1.95 13.73 -7.74
CA LEU A 11 1.85 13.49 -6.29
C LEU A 11 0.57 12.75 -5.92
N ILE A 12 -0.59 13.27 -6.34
CA ILE A 12 -1.91 12.70 -6.02
C ILE A 12 -2.04 11.31 -6.63
N SER A 13 -1.67 11.14 -7.90
CA SER A 13 -1.76 9.83 -8.56
C SER A 13 -0.84 8.80 -7.90
N LYS A 14 0.36 9.18 -7.46
CA LYS A 14 1.27 8.28 -6.74
C LYS A 14 0.72 7.87 -5.38
N TRP A 15 0.10 8.80 -4.66
CA TRP A 15 -0.60 8.49 -3.40
C TRP A 15 -1.76 7.51 -3.63
N VAL A 16 -2.57 7.73 -4.66
CA VAL A 16 -3.64 6.79 -5.04
C VAL A 16 -3.08 5.43 -5.46
N ILE A 17 -1.96 5.38 -6.19
CA ILE A 17 -1.26 4.12 -6.51
C ILE A 17 -0.93 3.37 -5.23
N TYR A 18 -0.34 4.03 -4.22
CA TYR A 18 0.02 3.38 -2.96
C TYR A 18 -1.19 2.83 -2.19
N LEU A 19 -2.29 3.58 -2.15
CA LEU A 19 -3.55 3.12 -1.56
C LEU A 19 -4.10 1.90 -2.32
N SER A 20 -4.06 1.93 -3.65
CA SER A 20 -4.47 0.82 -4.50
C SER A 20 -3.60 -0.42 -4.30
N VAL A 21 -2.27 -0.27 -4.22
CA VAL A 21 -1.34 -1.37 -3.90
C VAL A 21 -1.68 -1.98 -2.55
N ALA A 22 -1.88 -1.17 -1.52
CA ALA A 22 -2.28 -1.66 -0.20
C ALA A 22 -3.60 -2.43 -0.28
N ALA A 23 -4.63 -1.87 -0.93
CA ALA A 23 -5.95 -2.52 -1.07
C ALA A 23 -5.87 -3.89 -1.75
N VAL A 24 -5.09 -4.00 -2.82
CA VAL A 24 -4.88 -5.23 -3.59
C VAL A 24 -4.14 -6.29 -2.76
N ILE A 25 -3.03 -5.92 -2.10
CA ILE A 25 -2.21 -6.87 -1.32
C ILE A 25 -2.93 -7.30 -0.04
N GLY A 26 -3.35 -6.36 0.79
CA GLY A 26 -4.03 -6.66 2.05
C GLY A 26 -5.41 -7.27 1.85
N GLY A 27 -6.14 -6.88 0.80
CA GLY A 27 -7.40 -7.53 0.45
C GLY A 27 -7.20 -8.99 0.02
N THR A 28 -6.12 -9.31 -0.69
CA THR A 28 -5.76 -10.69 -1.05
C THR A 28 -5.46 -11.54 0.20
N LEU A 29 -4.67 -11.00 1.14
CA LEU A 29 -4.43 -11.66 2.44
C LEU A 29 -5.75 -11.88 3.20
N MET A 30 -6.60 -10.85 3.25
CA MET A 30 -7.85 -10.92 3.99
C MET A 30 -8.85 -11.91 3.38
N GLN A 31 -8.88 -12.08 2.06
CA GLN A 31 -9.67 -13.14 1.41
C GLN A 31 -9.30 -14.54 1.88
N TYR A 32 -8.02 -14.77 2.21
CA TYR A 32 -7.56 -16.02 2.78
C TYR A 32 -8.03 -16.20 4.23
N LEU A 33 -7.97 -15.13 5.04
CA LEU A 33 -8.31 -15.17 6.47
C LEU A 33 -9.81 -15.30 6.74
N ILE A 34 -10.65 -14.77 5.86
CA ILE A 34 -12.13 -14.76 6.03
C ILE A 34 -12.82 -15.92 5.30
N LYS A 35 -12.08 -16.96 4.91
CA LYS A 35 -12.64 -18.12 4.22
C LYS A 35 -13.87 -18.66 4.95
N GLY A 36 -14.97 -18.85 4.21
CA GLY A 36 -16.26 -19.29 4.74
C GLY A 36 -17.25 -18.16 5.03
N GLN A 37 -16.82 -16.89 5.06
CA GLN A 37 -17.69 -15.74 5.26
C GLN A 37 -18.10 -15.11 3.93
N LEU A 38 -19.20 -15.57 3.33
CA LEU A 38 -19.61 -15.17 1.98
C LEU A 38 -19.79 -13.65 1.83
N ASN A 39 -20.57 -13.02 2.71
CA ASN A 39 -20.85 -11.57 2.63
C ASN A 39 -19.59 -10.72 2.77
N LEU A 40 -18.69 -11.11 3.67
CA LEU A 40 -17.42 -10.41 3.87
C LEU A 40 -16.49 -10.64 2.67
N SER A 41 -16.42 -11.87 2.13
CA SER A 41 -15.64 -12.19 0.93
C SER A 41 -16.10 -11.39 -0.29
N ILE A 42 -17.41 -11.19 -0.47
CA ILE A 42 -17.95 -10.30 -1.51
C ILE A 42 -17.50 -8.86 -1.29
N SER A 43 -17.57 -8.35 -0.06
CA SER A 43 -17.15 -6.98 0.25
C SER A 43 -15.65 -6.77 0.02
N VAL A 44 -14.81 -7.74 0.41
CA VAL A 44 -13.36 -7.69 0.19
C VAL A 44 -13.02 -7.82 -1.29
N ALA A 45 -13.74 -8.63 -2.08
CA ALA A 45 -13.54 -8.74 -3.52
C ALA A 45 -13.89 -7.43 -4.24
N LYS A 46 -14.98 -6.76 -3.83
CA LYS A 46 -15.32 -5.42 -4.34
C LYS A 46 -14.26 -4.39 -3.96
N TYR A 47 -13.75 -4.45 -2.73
CA TYR A 47 -12.67 -3.57 -2.27
C TYR A 47 -11.37 -3.76 -3.07
N THR A 48 -10.93 -5.00 -3.31
CA THR A 48 -9.75 -5.27 -4.14
C THR A 48 -9.97 -4.87 -5.60
N GLY A 49 -11.16 -5.12 -6.13
CA GLY A 49 -11.55 -4.69 -7.48
C GLY A 49 -11.57 -3.17 -7.64
N LEU A 50 -12.12 -2.44 -6.68
CA LEU A 50 -12.07 -0.97 -6.65
C LEU A 50 -10.64 -0.46 -6.55
N GLY A 51 -9.81 -1.07 -5.68
CA GLY A 51 -8.38 -0.76 -5.61
C GLY A 51 -7.67 -0.98 -6.94
N ALA A 52 -7.99 -2.06 -7.65
CA ALA A 52 -7.44 -2.33 -8.98
C ALA A 52 -7.86 -1.28 -10.03
N VAL A 53 -9.14 -0.89 -10.06
CA VAL A 53 -9.64 0.17 -10.96
C VAL A 53 -8.96 1.51 -10.68
N LEU A 54 -8.92 1.92 -9.40
CA LEU A 54 -8.25 3.16 -9.00
C LEU A 54 -6.75 3.11 -9.33
N GLY A 55 -6.11 1.95 -9.16
CA GLY A 55 -4.72 1.71 -9.55
C GLY A 55 -4.49 1.92 -11.05
N LEU A 56 -5.34 1.34 -11.91
CA LEU A 56 -5.25 1.52 -13.37
C LEU A 56 -5.38 2.99 -13.78
N ILE A 57 -6.37 3.69 -13.23
CA ILE A 57 -6.61 5.10 -13.50
C ILE A 57 -5.42 5.94 -13.03
N ALA A 58 -4.97 5.71 -11.80
CA ALA A 58 -3.89 6.49 -11.19
C ALA A 58 -2.54 6.26 -11.90
N VAL A 59 -2.21 5.02 -12.29
CA VAL A 59 -1.01 4.72 -13.09
C VAL A 59 -1.04 5.46 -14.44
N SER A 60 -2.19 5.48 -15.11
CA SER A 60 -2.35 6.18 -16.38
C SER A 60 -2.18 7.69 -16.20
N ILE A 61 -2.87 8.30 -15.23
CA ILE A 61 -2.73 9.74 -14.91
C ILE A 61 -1.29 10.07 -14.55
N ASN A 62 -0.63 9.23 -13.74
CA ASN A 62 0.75 9.45 -13.31
C ASN A 62 1.74 9.47 -14.49
N TYR A 63 1.56 8.58 -15.47
CA TYR A 63 2.39 8.56 -16.68
C TYR A 63 2.17 9.81 -17.53
N PHE A 64 0.92 10.13 -17.85
CA PHE A 64 0.58 11.29 -18.67
C PHE A 64 0.98 12.62 -18.01
N ALA A 65 0.88 12.71 -16.69
CA ALA A 65 1.34 13.88 -15.94
C ALA A 65 2.88 14.02 -15.99
N GLN A 66 3.64 12.93 -15.96
CA GLN A 66 5.09 12.96 -16.16
C GLN A 66 5.43 13.43 -17.58
N VAL A 67 4.79 12.87 -18.61
CA VAL A 67 4.99 13.31 -20.01
C VAL A 67 4.74 14.81 -20.15
N GLY A 68 3.61 15.30 -19.61
CA GLY A 68 3.27 16.72 -19.64
C GLY A 68 4.26 17.62 -18.89
N ALA A 69 4.81 17.14 -17.77
CA ALA A 69 5.84 17.86 -17.03
C ALA A 69 7.13 18.04 -17.86
N PHE A 70 7.57 17.00 -18.57
CA PHE A 70 8.77 17.03 -19.42
C PHE A 70 8.60 17.83 -20.71
N ALA A 71 7.38 17.90 -21.26
CA ALA A 71 7.12 18.61 -22.51
C ALA A 71 7.17 20.14 -22.36
N GLU A 72 7.00 20.67 -21.14
CA GLU A 72 6.98 22.11 -20.81
C GLU A 72 6.03 22.99 -21.67
N ASN A 73 5.07 22.38 -22.37
CA ASN A 73 4.15 23.04 -23.31
C ASN A 73 2.71 23.14 -22.75
N GLY A 74 2.61 23.44 -21.45
CA GLY A 74 1.33 23.46 -20.74
C GLY A 74 0.57 22.12 -20.78
N LEU A 75 -0.75 22.14 -20.65
CA LEU A 75 -1.58 20.92 -20.60
C LEU A 75 -1.53 20.08 -21.88
N MET A 76 -1.25 20.70 -23.04
CA MET A 76 -1.12 19.99 -24.31
C MET A 76 0.13 19.10 -24.36
N GLY A 77 1.12 19.36 -23.51
CA GLY A 77 2.32 18.55 -23.37
C GLY A 77 2.05 17.07 -23.06
N ILE A 78 0.87 16.74 -22.51
CA ILE A 78 0.45 15.35 -22.27
C ILE A 78 0.41 14.52 -23.57
N PHE A 79 0.18 15.17 -24.72
CA PHE A 79 0.08 14.52 -26.03
C PHE A 79 1.37 14.65 -26.87
N ASP A 80 2.47 15.12 -26.27
CA ASP A 80 3.73 15.29 -26.98
C ASP A 80 4.34 13.94 -27.37
N ALA A 81 4.26 13.60 -28.66
CA ALA A 81 4.72 12.33 -29.19
C ALA A 81 6.22 12.09 -28.98
N GLN A 82 7.04 13.15 -28.99
CA GLN A 82 8.47 13.05 -28.76
C GLN A 82 8.77 12.69 -27.30
N MET A 83 8.06 13.32 -26.35
CA MET A 83 8.21 12.99 -24.93
C MET A 83 7.70 11.60 -24.60
N HIS A 84 6.63 11.12 -25.24
CA HIS A 84 6.22 9.71 -25.14
C HIS A 84 7.30 8.76 -25.65
N ALA A 85 7.87 9.04 -26.83
CA ALA A 85 8.94 8.21 -27.41
C ALA A 85 10.21 8.21 -26.54
N PHE A 86 10.48 9.31 -25.84
CA PHE A 86 11.60 9.42 -24.91
C PHE A 86 11.37 8.65 -23.60
N LEU A 87 10.18 8.78 -22.98
CA LEU A 87 9.91 8.18 -21.66
C LEU A 87 9.57 6.68 -21.73
N TRP A 88 8.88 6.22 -22.77
CA TRP A 88 8.42 4.82 -22.87
C TRP A 88 9.52 3.75 -22.77
N PRO A 89 10.71 3.89 -23.40
CA PRO A 89 11.77 2.88 -23.29
C PRO A 89 12.48 2.88 -21.93
N THR A 90 12.23 3.87 -21.06
CA THR A 90 12.89 4.00 -19.76
C THR A 90 12.25 3.11 -18.67
N GLN A 91 12.85 3.10 -17.47
CA GLN A 91 12.29 2.44 -16.28
C GLN A 91 10.88 2.94 -15.90
N VAL A 92 10.55 4.19 -16.26
CA VAL A 92 9.20 4.77 -16.06
C VAL A 92 8.17 4.01 -16.89
N GLY A 93 8.42 3.84 -18.19
CA GLY A 93 7.52 3.11 -19.09
C GLY A 93 7.37 1.64 -18.69
N GLN A 94 8.47 0.98 -18.32
CA GLN A 94 8.43 -0.40 -17.81
C GLN A 94 7.56 -0.52 -16.55
N THR A 95 7.72 0.40 -15.60
CA THR A 95 6.91 0.41 -14.37
C THR A 95 5.43 0.61 -14.65
N VAL A 96 5.08 1.49 -15.57
CA VAL A 96 3.69 1.73 -16.00
C VAL A 96 3.11 0.45 -16.60
N LEU A 97 3.81 -0.17 -17.56
CA LEU A 97 3.36 -1.40 -18.21
C LEU A 97 3.09 -2.51 -17.19
N TRP A 98 4.05 -2.81 -16.32
CA TRP A 98 3.90 -3.89 -15.33
C TRP A 98 2.84 -3.60 -14.28
N ARG A 99 2.64 -2.33 -13.89
CA ARG A 99 1.54 -1.96 -12.99
C ARG A 99 0.18 -2.08 -13.68
N LEU A 100 0.04 -1.70 -14.95
CA LEU A 100 -1.20 -1.88 -15.70
C LEU A 100 -1.57 -3.36 -15.83
N ILE A 101 -0.59 -4.21 -16.17
CA ILE A 101 -0.77 -5.67 -16.20
C ILE A 101 -1.17 -6.17 -14.81
N GLY A 102 -0.41 -5.80 -13.77
CA GLY A 102 -0.65 -6.23 -12.39
C GLY A 102 -2.05 -5.86 -11.89
N PHE A 103 -2.46 -4.60 -12.02
CA PHE A 103 -3.81 -4.18 -11.62
C PHE A 103 -4.90 -4.78 -12.50
N GLY A 104 -4.66 -4.95 -13.81
CA GLY A 104 -5.57 -5.67 -14.71
C GLY A 104 -5.81 -7.12 -14.28
N LEU A 105 -4.75 -7.83 -13.91
CA LEU A 105 -4.85 -9.19 -13.37
C LEU A 105 -5.64 -9.23 -12.06
N MET A 106 -5.45 -8.26 -11.15
CA MET A 106 -6.27 -8.19 -9.93
C MET A 106 -7.74 -7.92 -10.24
N LEU A 107 -8.03 -7.05 -11.21
CA LEU A 107 -9.41 -6.76 -11.59
C LEU A 107 -10.12 -8.02 -12.06
N VAL A 108 -9.48 -8.81 -12.94
CA VAL A 108 -9.98 -10.12 -13.37
C VAL A 108 -10.10 -11.08 -12.19
N ALA A 109 -9.07 -11.18 -11.35
CA ALA A 109 -9.08 -12.04 -10.18
C ALA A 109 -10.28 -11.73 -9.26
N SER A 110 -10.52 -10.43 -8.97
CA SER A 110 -11.58 -9.97 -8.08
C SER A 110 -12.99 -10.36 -8.56
N GLY A 111 -13.24 -10.33 -9.88
CA GLY A 111 -14.49 -10.78 -10.47
C GLY A 111 -14.66 -12.31 -10.41
N LEU A 112 -13.57 -13.06 -10.54
CA LEU A 112 -13.57 -14.52 -10.53
C LEU A 112 -13.55 -15.14 -9.12
N LEU A 113 -13.18 -14.39 -8.09
CA LEU A 113 -13.06 -14.86 -6.69
C LEU A 113 -14.38 -15.44 -6.14
N LEU A 114 -15.51 -14.95 -6.64
CA LEU A 114 -16.86 -15.30 -6.18
C LEU A 114 -17.50 -16.43 -7.01
N HIS A 115 -16.77 -16.99 -7.97
CA HIS A 115 -17.27 -18.04 -8.82
C HIS A 115 -17.52 -19.34 -8.03
N LYS A 116 -18.65 -20.03 -8.31
CA LYS A 116 -19.02 -21.28 -7.62
C LYS A 116 -18.07 -22.45 -7.92
N ASN A 117 -17.54 -22.49 -9.15
CA ASN A 117 -16.59 -23.51 -9.58
C ASN A 117 -15.24 -23.36 -8.83
N ARG A 118 -14.83 -24.42 -8.12
CA ARG A 118 -13.59 -24.47 -7.34
C ARG A 118 -12.34 -24.22 -8.18
N TYR A 119 -12.27 -24.71 -9.42
CA TYR A 119 -11.11 -24.50 -10.28
C TYR A 119 -10.93 -23.01 -10.65
N ILE A 120 -12.04 -22.33 -10.97
CA ILE A 120 -12.03 -20.89 -11.28
C ILE A 120 -11.63 -20.08 -10.05
N LYS A 121 -12.11 -20.47 -8.86
CA LYS A 121 -11.72 -19.83 -7.60
C LYS A 121 -10.23 -19.99 -7.29
N THR A 122 -9.67 -21.18 -7.49
CA THR A 122 -8.23 -21.42 -7.31
C THR A 122 -7.41 -20.62 -8.32
N PHE A 123 -7.83 -20.62 -9.60
CA PHE A 123 -7.19 -19.82 -10.64
C PHE A 123 -7.19 -18.32 -10.31
N SER A 124 -8.33 -17.80 -9.85
CA SER A 124 -8.46 -16.43 -9.36
C SER A 124 -7.49 -16.11 -8.21
N ALA A 125 -7.31 -17.02 -7.25
CA ALA A 125 -6.34 -16.83 -6.17
C ALA A 125 -4.89 -16.79 -6.68
N VAL A 126 -4.54 -17.60 -7.68
CA VAL A 126 -3.22 -17.56 -8.33
C VAL A 126 -3.01 -16.22 -9.05
N LEU A 127 -4.00 -15.74 -9.80
CA LEU A 127 -3.94 -14.43 -10.46
C LEU A 127 -3.77 -13.29 -9.45
N ALA A 128 -4.47 -13.35 -8.31
CA ALA A 128 -4.36 -12.36 -7.24
C ALA A 128 -2.94 -12.31 -6.65
N ILE A 129 -2.33 -13.47 -6.38
CA ILE A 129 -0.96 -13.56 -5.87
C ILE A 129 0.04 -13.04 -6.91
N LEU A 130 -0.09 -13.45 -8.18
CA LEU A 130 0.77 -12.99 -9.26
C LEU A 130 0.67 -11.47 -9.45
N SER A 131 -0.54 -10.92 -9.39
CA SER A 131 -0.77 -9.48 -9.42
C SER A 131 -0.04 -8.74 -8.29
N CYS A 132 -0.16 -9.23 -7.04
CA CYS A 132 0.53 -8.63 -5.89
C CYS A 132 2.05 -8.60 -6.10
N LEU A 133 2.63 -9.70 -6.57
CA LEU A 133 4.06 -9.81 -6.84
C LEU A 133 4.52 -8.89 -7.97
N LEU A 134 3.79 -8.86 -9.10
CA LEU A 134 4.12 -7.99 -10.24
C LEU A 134 4.10 -6.52 -9.83
N ILE A 135 3.06 -6.08 -9.14
CA ILE A 135 2.94 -4.70 -8.66
C ILE A 135 4.07 -4.38 -7.69
N ALA A 136 4.36 -5.25 -6.72
CA ALA A 136 5.39 -4.99 -5.72
C ALA A 136 6.80 -4.93 -6.32
N VAL A 137 7.11 -5.78 -7.30
CA VAL A 137 8.40 -5.76 -8.02
C VAL A 137 8.62 -4.44 -8.75
N THR A 138 7.57 -3.75 -9.22
CA THR A 138 7.76 -2.45 -9.89
C THR A 138 8.39 -1.37 -9.01
N PHE A 139 8.36 -1.52 -7.69
CA PHE A 139 9.04 -0.60 -6.76
C PHE A 139 10.56 -0.78 -6.74
N THR A 140 11.08 -1.88 -7.27
CA THR A 140 12.54 -2.09 -7.40
C THR A 140 13.09 -1.46 -8.68
N PHE A 141 12.23 -1.02 -9.60
CA PHE A 141 12.64 -0.46 -10.90
C PHE A 141 12.89 1.03 -10.88
N ILE A 142 12.44 1.75 -9.84
CA ILE A 142 12.47 3.22 -9.78
C ILE A 142 12.92 3.66 -8.40
N GLY A 143 13.72 4.73 -8.35
CA GLY A 143 14.23 5.35 -7.12
C GLY A 143 15.55 4.73 -6.65
N HIS A 144 16.11 5.28 -5.58
CA HIS A 144 17.47 4.97 -5.10
C HIS A 144 17.75 3.48 -4.81
N SER A 145 16.72 2.65 -4.65
CA SER A 145 16.91 1.21 -4.55
C SER A 145 17.54 0.58 -5.80
N THR A 146 17.42 1.19 -6.98
CA THR A 146 18.12 0.72 -8.19
C THR A 146 19.62 0.94 -8.10
N GLU A 147 20.04 2.07 -7.53
CA GLU A 147 21.43 2.51 -7.40
C GLU A 147 22.15 1.81 -6.23
N LEU A 148 21.42 1.50 -5.16
CA LEU A 148 21.93 0.87 -3.93
C LEU A 148 22.09 -0.66 -4.01
N GLY A 149 21.79 -1.28 -5.15
CA GLY A 149 22.03 -2.70 -5.43
C GLY A 149 20.94 -3.68 -4.98
N LEU A 150 21.20 -4.99 -5.18
CA LEU A 150 20.21 -6.06 -5.00
C LEU A 150 19.62 -6.16 -3.59
N LEU A 151 20.41 -5.81 -2.56
CA LEU A 151 19.92 -5.82 -1.18
C LEU A 151 18.81 -4.78 -0.98
N ALA A 152 18.99 -3.54 -1.45
CA ALA A 152 17.98 -2.50 -1.36
C ALA A 152 16.70 -2.87 -2.12
N GLN A 153 16.84 -3.48 -3.30
CA GLN A 153 15.72 -3.99 -4.10
C GLN A 153 14.94 -5.09 -3.36
N GLY A 154 15.64 -6.03 -2.71
CA GLY A 154 15.02 -7.04 -1.87
C GLY A 154 14.27 -6.44 -0.67
N LEU A 155 14.88 -5.48 0.02
CA LEU A 155 14.29 -4.80 1.17
C LEU A 155 13.02 -4.04 0.79
N ILE A 156 13.02 -3.26 -0.30
CA ILE A 156 11.83 -2.50 -0.71
C ILE A 156 10.70 -3.43 -1.18
N LEU A 157 11.02 -4.52 -1.90
CA LEU A 157 10.03 -5.52 -2.32
C LEU A 157 9.32 -6.13 -1.10
N ILE A 158 10.10 -6.60 -0.12
CA ILE A 158 9.59 -7.15 1.13
C ILE A 158 8.78 -6.10 1.89
N HIS A 159 9.29 -4.87 2.00
CA HIS A 159 8.63 -3.77 2.70
C HIS A 159 7.25 -3.46 2.12
N VAL A 160 7.15 -3.35 0.79
CA VAL A 160 5.88 -3.06 0.09
C VAL A 160 4.87 -4.18 0.29
N LEU A 161 5.29 -5.44 0.16
CA LEU A 161 4.40 -6.59 0.37
C LEU A 161 3.84 -6.63 1.80
N ILE A 162 4.68 -6.33 2.79
CA ILE A 162 4.31 -6.44 4.21
C ILE A 162 3.48 -5.25 4.66
N ILE A 163 3.89 -4.02 4.32
CA ILE A 163 3.07 -2.83 4.59
C ILE A 163 1.75 -2.89 3.84
N GLY A 164 1.76 -3.33 2.58
CA GLY A 164 0.54 -3.51 1.79
C GLY A 164 -0.42 -4.51 2.43
N SER A 165 0.12 -5.61 2.95
CA SER A 165 -0.64 -6.62 3.70
C SER A 165 -1.26 -6.05 4.98
N TRP A 166 -0.55 -5.17 5.68
CA TRP A 166 -1.01 -4.55 6.92
C TRP A 166 -2.07 -3.47 6.67
N ILE A 167 -1.71 -2.42 5.92
CA ILE A 167 -2.59 -1.28 5.67
C ILE A 167 -3.85 -1.71 4.91
N GLY A 168 -3.68 -2.57 3.91
CA GLY A 168 -4.79 -3.07 3.10
C GLY A 168 -5.80 -3.89 3.87
N ALA A 169 -5.44 -4.43 5.04
CA ALA A 169 -6.33 -5.22 5.88
C ALA A 169 -7.29 -4.37 6.73
N PHE A 170 -7.04 -3.07 6.89
CA PHE A 170 -7.87 -2.23 7.77
C PHE A 170 -9.32 -2.12 7.32
N TYR A 171 -9.60 -1.93 6.02
CA TYR A 171 -10.98 -1.90 5.53
C TYR A 171 -11.72 -3.24 5.76
N PRO A 172 -11.16 -4.41 5.36
CA PRO A 172 -11.76 -5.70 5.68
C PRO A 172 -12.00 -5.94 7.17
N LEU A 173 -11.05 -5.56 8.03
CA LEU A 173 -11.17 -5.71 9.49
C LEU A 173 -12.21 -4.77 10.09
N TRP A 174 -12.27 -3.52 9.60
CA TRP A 174 -13.31 -2.57 9.98
C TRP A 174 -14.70 -3.08 9.59
N LYS A 175 -14.84 -3.69 8.40
CA LYS A 175 -16.09 -4.26 7.93
C LYS A 175 -16.47 -5.54 8.69
N LEU A 176 -15.49 -6.35 9.08
CA LEU A 176 -15.67 -7.54 9.90
C LEU A 176 -16.34 -7.20 11.25
N CYS A 177 -16.01 -6.05 11.85
CA CYS A 177 -16.65 -5.58 13.09
C CYS A 177 -18.16 -5.32 12.95
N CYS A 178 -18.67 -5.14 11.73
CA CYS A 178 -20.10 -4.98 11.46
C CYS A 178 -20.87 -6.31 11.38
N THR A 179 -20.20 -7.45 11.49
CA THR A 179 -20.85 -8.78 11.47
C THR A 179 -21.38 -9.15 12.85
N ASP A 180 -22.46 -9.92 12.92
CA ASP A 180 -23.02 -10.36 14.21
C ASP A 180 -22.25 -11.52 14.84
N ASP A 181 -21.59 -12.35 14.02
CA ASP A 181 -20.82 -13.51 14.46
C ASP A 181 -19.55 -13.14 15.25
N HIS A 182 -19.69 -13.17 16.58
CA HIS A 182 -18.61 -12.88 17.52
C HIS A 182 -17.45 -13.86 17.47
N ILE A 183 -17.71 -15.13 17.15
CA ILE A 183 -16.69 -16.18 17.09
C ILE A 183 -15.80 -15.92 15.88
N VAL A 184 -16.40 -15.60 14.74
CA VAL A 184 -15.68 -15.24 13.52
C VAL A 184 -14.83 -14.00 13.72
N ILE A 185 -15.38 -12.95 14.34
CA ILE A 185 -14.63 -11.72 14.63
C ILE A 185 -13.42 -12.03 15.49
N LYS A 186 -13.61 -12.74 16.61
CA LYS A 186 -12.51 -13.09 17.52
C LYS A 186 -11.43 -13.91 16.81
N ASN A 187 -11.82 -14.94 16.07
CA ASN A 187 -10.87 -15.84 15.39
C ASN A 187 -10.04 -15.12 14.32
N VAL A 188 -10.68 -14.27 13.51
CA VAL A 188 -9.97 -13.51 12.47
C VAL A 188 -9.07 -12.44 13.10
N MET A 189 -9.55 -11.71 14.11
CA MET A 189 -8.75 -10.69 14.81
C MET A 189 -7.54 -11.29 15.53
N ASP A 190 -7.70 -12.45 16.19
CA ASP A 190 -6.61 -13.15 16.86
C ASP A 190 -5.57 -13.69 15.86
N THR A 191 -6.04 -14.26 14.75
CA THR A 191 -5.14 -14.73 13.68
C THR A 191 -4.39 -13.57 13.02
N PHE A 192 -5.09 -12.48 12.69
CA PHE A 192 -4.46 -11.27 12.15
C PHE A 192 -3.51 -10.64 13.18
N GLY A 193 -3.86 -10.64 14.47
CA GLY A 193 -3.01 -10.11 15.54
C GLY A 193 -1.72 -10.93 15.76
N ARG A 194 -1.72 -12.24 15.48
CA ARG A 194 -0.49 -13.06 15.43
C ARG A 194 0.35 -12.71 14.20
N LEU A 195 -0.26 -12.66 13.02
CA LEU A 195 0.42 -12.22 11.79
C LEU A 195 0.99 -10.81 11.93
N GLY A 196 0.28 -9.93 12.63
CA GLY A 196 0.67 -8.56 12.92
C GLY A 196 2.02 -8.46 13.63
N ILE A 197 2.39 -9.41 14.51
CA ILE A 197 3.73 -9.42 15.13
C ILE A 197 4.80 -9.59 14.05
N VAL A 198 4.63 -10.59 13.19
CA VAL A 198 5.59 -10.92 12.12
C VAL A 198 5.68 -9.76 11.13
N ILE A 199 4.54 -9.19 10.74
CA ILE A 199 4.44 -8.00 9.90
C ILE A 199 5.24 -6.85 10.52
N VAL A 200 5.01 -6.52 11.78
CA VAL A 200 5.70 -5.40 12.46
C VAL A 200 7.21 -5.63 12.50
N ILE A 201 7.68 -6.82 12.88
CA ILE A 201 9.12 -7.13 12.92
C ILE A 201 9.74 -6.93 11.54
N LEU A 202 9.14 -7.46 10.49
CA LEU A 202 9.67 -7.36 9.13
C LEU A 202 9.60 -5.93 8.58
N VAL A 203 8.57 -5.14 8.91
CA VAL A 203 8.50 -3.71 8.56
C VAL A 203 9.63 -2.95 9.23
N LEU A 204 9.91 -3.20 10.52
CA LEU A 204 10.99 -2.54 11.23
C LEU A 204 12.35 -2.92 10.65
N LEU A 205 12.62 -4.22 10.42
CA LEU A 205 13.88 -4.68 9.85
C LEU A 205 14.10 -4.12 8.43
N SER A 206 13.10 -4.21 7.57
CA SER A 206 13.21 -3.68 6.19
C SER A 206 13.33 -2.16 6.18
N GLY A 207 12.55 -1.46 7.00
CA GLY A 207 12.60 0.00 7.12
C GLY A 207 13.93 0.51 7.67
N MET A 208 14.43 -0.09 8.75
CA MET A 208 15.75 0.24 9.32
C MET A 208 16.87 -0.05 8.33
N GLY A 209 16.83 -1.18 7.63
CA GLY A 209 17.79 -1.51 6.58
C GLY A 209 17.82 -0.47 5.47
N MET A 210 16.65 -0.03 4.99
CA MET A 210 16.58 1.03 3.97
C MET A 210 17.09 2.37 4.49
N VAL A 211 16.75 2.79 5.71
CA VAL A 211 17.27 4.04 6.31
C VAL A 211 18.80 3.99 6.43
N TRP A 212 19.34 2.86 6.87
CA TRP A 212 20.79 2.69 7.01
C TRP A 212 21.55 2.75 5.68
N MET A 213 20.94 2.25 4.59
CA MET A 213 21.54 2.30 3.26
C MET A 213 21.41 3.67 2.58
N LEU A 214 20.56 4.55 3.10
CA LEU A 214 20.18 5.80 2.41
C LEU A 214 20.86 7.05 2.96
N PHE A 215 21.28 7.01 4.23
CA PHE A 215 21.92 8.13 4.92
C PHE A 215 23.33 7.75 5.34
N ASP A 216 24.30 8.58 5.00
CA ASP A 216 25.71 8.37 5.39
C ASP A 216 25.95 8.82 6.85
N SER A 217 25.17 9.79 7.34
CA SER A 217 25.23 10.30 8.70
C SER A 217 23.85 10.41 9.37
N PRO A 218 23.71 10.07 10.67
CA PRO A 218 22.48 10.31 11.43
C PRO A 218 22.06 11.79 11.50
N THR A 219 22.99 12.73 11.32
CA THR A 219 22.67 14.16 11.33
C THR A 219 21.79 14.58 10.16
N GLU A 220 21.89 13.88 9.02
CA GLU A 220 21.10 14.17 7.82
C GLU A 220 19.59 13.95 8.05
N LEU A 221 19.21 13.12 9.01
CA LEU A 221 17.80 12.90 9.40
C LEU A 221 17.12 14.15 9.97
N ILE A 222 17.91 15.10 10.48
CA ILE A 222 17.39 16.34 11.09
C ILE A 222 17.87 17.60 10.37
N SER A 223 18.92 17.51 9.55
CA SER A 223 19.50 18.66 8.85
C SER A 223 19.05 18.80 7.40
N SER A 224 18.34 17.81 6.83
CA SER A 224 17.89 17.81 5.44
C SER A 224 16.37 17.73 5.31
N ASP A 225 15.80 18.34 4.27
CA ASP A 225 14.37 18.26 3.99
C ASP A 225 13.91 16.80 3.79
N TYR A 226 14.74 16.00 3.10
CA TYR A 226 14.52 14.57 2.92
C TYR A 226 14.52 13.82 4.27
N GLY A 227 15.52 14.06 5.11
CA GLY A 227 15.67 13.46 6.43
C GLY A 227 14.54 13.84 7.39
N ILE A 228 14.12 15.10 7.41
CA ILE A 228 13.00 15.57 8.22
C ILE A 228 11.71 14.85 7.82
N ALA A 229 11.46 14.71 6.51
CA ALA A 229 10.29 14.00 6.03
C ALA A 229 10.34 12.49 6.35
N VAL A 230 11.51 11.85 6.31
CA VAL A 230 11.70 10.47 6.80
C VAL A 230 11.42 10.38 8.30
N THR A 231 11.92 11.32 9.10
CA THR A 231 11.68 11.40 10.54
C THR A 231 10.19 11.53 10.86
N ILE A 232 9.45 12.40 10.15
CA ILE A 232 7.99 12.52 10.29
C ILE A 232 7.31 11.17 10.02
N LYS A 233 7.71 10.47 8.94
CA LYS A 233 7.18 9.15 8.62
C LYS A 233 7.46 8.13 9.74
N LEU A 234 8.66 8.13 10.31
CA LEU A 234 9.03 7.25 11.43
C LEU A 234 8.21 7.55 12.69
N CYS A 235 7.97 8.83 13.00
CA CYS A 235 7.08 9.23 14.10
C CYS A 235 5.65 8.71 13.90
N LEU A 236 5.09 8.84 12.69
CA LEU A 236 3.77 8.30 12.37
C LEU A 236 3.71 6.77 12.51
N VAL A 237 4.76 6.07 12.07
CA VAL A 237 4.89 4.62 12.25
C VAL A 237 4.98 4.26 13.74
N ALA A 238 5.72 5.01 14.56
CA ALA A 238 5.75 4.78 16.00
C ALA A 238 4.36 4.95 16.64
N ILE A 239 3.60 5.98 16.25
CA ILE A 239 2.24 6.23 16.74
C ILE A 239 1.31 5.07 16.36
N ILE A 240 1.31 4.61 15.10
CA ILE A 240 0.43 3.50 14.69
C ILE A 240 0.80 2.19 15.39
N LEU A 241 2.08 1.95 15.70
CA LEU A 241 2.52 0.79 16.46
C LEU A 241 2.05 0.82 17.92
N LEU A 242 2.10 1.99 18.56
CA LEU A 242 1.57 2.16 19.92
C LEU A 242 0.05 1.90 19.96
N ILE A 243 -0.69 2.39 18.97
CA ILE A 243 -2.13 2.13 18.84
C ILE A 243 -2.38 0.64 18.60
N ALA A 244 -1.63 0.00 17.69
CA ALA A 244 -1.76 -1.42 17.41
C ALA A 244 -1.42 -2.29 18.62
N ALA A 245 -0.42 -1.91 19.42
CA ALA A 245 -0.07 -2.58 20.67
C ALA A 245 -1.18 -2.44 21.71
N TRP A 246 -1.74 -1.24 21.91
CA TRP A 246 -2.92 -1.03 22.75
C TRP A 246 -4.07 -1.91 22.27
N HIS A 247 -4.37 -1.85 20.98
CA HIS A 247 -5.45 -2.59 20.34
C HIS A 247 -5.33 -4.09 20.64
N LYS A 248 -4.15 -4.67 20.44
CA LYS A 248 -3.90 -6.09 20.71
C LYS A 248 -3.92 -6.46 22.20
N LEU A 249 -3.30 -5.66 23.06
CA LEU A 249 -3.10 -6.01 24.48
C LEU A 249 -4.28 -5.66 25.38
N VAL A 250 -5.11 -4.70 24.97
CA VAL A 250 -6.19 -4.16 25.82
C VAL A 250 -7.56 -4.31 25.18
N LEU A 251 -7.73 -3.96 23.89
CA LEU A 251 -9.06 -3.93 23.26
C LEU A 251 -9.52 -5.34 22.86
N VAL A 252 -8.68 -6.14 22.22
CA VAL A 252 -9.02 -7.51 21.80
C VAL A 252 -9.36 -8.43 22.98
N PRO A 253 -8.58 -8.47 24.09
CA PRO A 253 -8.91 -9.33 25.24
C PRO A 253 -10.20 -8.92 25.97
N LYS A 254 -10.62 -7.65 25.86
CA LYS A 254 -11.86 -7.13 26.45
C LYS A 254 -13.13 -7.49 25.66
N LEU A 255 -13.01 -8.16 24.52
CA LEU A 255 -14.13 -8.75 23.77
C LEU A 255 -14.68 -9.97 24.56
N THR A 256 -15.38 -9.69 25.66
CA THR A 256 -16.11 -10.68 26.46
C THR A 256 -17.59 -10.66 26.07
N ILE A 257 -18.26 -11.83 26.18
CA ILE A 257 -19.65 -12.06 25.76
C ILE A 257 -20.64 -11.07 26.41
N ALA A 258 -20.32 -10.56 27.61
CA ALA A 258 -21.19 -9.67 28.38
C ALA A 258 -21.20 -8.20 27.89
N ASN A 259 -20.20 -7.73 27.13
CA ASN A 259 -20.04 -6.31 26.76
C ASN A 259 -19.87 -6.09 25.24
N THR A 260 -20.38 -7.02 24.44
CA THR A 260 -19.88 -7.24 23.09
C THR A 260 -20.20 -6.13 22.08
N LEU A 261 -21.31 -5.40 22.24
CA LEU A 261 -21.68 -4.31 21.32
C LEU A 261 -20.75 -3.10 21.47
N LEU A 262 -20.59 -2.60 22.70
CA LEU A 262 -19.70 -1.46 22.99
C LEU A 262 -18.24 -1.79 22.69
N ALA A 263 -17.81 -3.04 22.95
CA ALA A 263 -16.46 -3.49 22.64
C ALA A 263 -16.20 -3.54 21.11
N LYS A 264 -17.17 -4.03 20.31
CA LYS A 264 -17.11 -3.97 18.84
C LYS A 264 -17.00 -2.54 18.30
N GLN A 265 -17.77 -1.62 18.84
CA GLN A 265 -17.74 -0.21 18.40
C GLN A 265 -16.39 0.45 18.71
N LYS A 266 -15.83 0.22 19.91
CA LYS A 266 -14.49 0.72 20.27
C LYS A 266 -13.41 0.14 19.36
N LEU A 267 -13.48 -1.16 19.09
CA LEU A 267 -12.59 -1.86 18.15
C LEU A 267 -12.67 -1.25 16.75
N GLN A 268 -13.87 -1.09 16.22
CA GLN A 268 -14.10 -0.51 14.89
C GLN A 268 -13.56 0.93 14.78
N LYS A 269 -13.77 1.77 15.80
CA LYS A 269 -13.23 3.14 15.84
C LYS A 269 -11.70 3.14 15.90
N SER A 270 -11.10 2.24 16.66
CA SER A 270 -9.63 2.09 16.73
C SER A 270 -9.04 1.74 15.36
N ILE A 271 -9.63 0.77 14.66
CA ILE A 271 -9.20 0.39 13.30
C ILE A 271 -9.37 1.55 12.31
N GLY A 272 -10.45 2.34 12.45
CA GLY A 272 -10.64 3.55 11.64
C GLY A 272 -9.55 4.60 11.86
N LEU A 273 -9.10 4.78 13.11
CA LEU A 273 -7.99 5.68 13.44
C LEU A 273 -6.66 5.17 12.90
N GLU A 274 -6.38 3.86 13.05
CA GLU A 274 -5.19 3.21 12.44
C GLU A 274 -5.18 3.40 10.91
N ALA A 275 -6.33 3.21 10.26
CA ALA A 275 -6.48 3.44 8.82
C ALA A 275 -6.19 4.90 8.43
N LEU A 276 -6.68 5.88 9.18
CA LEU A 276 -6.42 7.29 8.92
C LEU A 276 -4.91 7.60 9.03
N ILE A 277 -4.23 7.10 10.07
CA ILE A 277 -2.79 7.30 10.24
C ILE A 277 -2.01 6.63 9.11
N ALA A 278 -2.42 5.43 8.68
CA ALA A 278 -1.81 4.73 7.56
C ALA A 278 -1.97 5.50 6.23
N VAL A 279 -3.13 6.11 5.99
CA VAL A 279 -3.37 6.98 4.84
C VAL A 279 -2.41 8.18 4.84
N LEU A 280 -2.15 8.78 6.02
CA LEU A 280 -1.18 9.86 6.19
C LEU A 280 0.26 9.38 5.96
N ILE A 281 0.65 8.20 6.47
CA ILE A 281 1.97 7.60 6.22
C ILE A 281 2.22 7.43 4.71
N LEU A 282 1.22 6.95 3.97
CA LEU A 282 1.31 6.82 2.51
C LEU A 282 1.38 8.18 1.81
N ALA A 283 0.69 9.21 2.32
CA ALA A 283 0.77 10.57 1.79
C ALA A 283 2.18 11.15 1.97
N THR A 284 2.77 11.04 3.16
CA THR A 284 4.16 11.43 3.41
C THR A 284 5.13 10.67 2.51
N THR A 285 4.89 9.38 2.28
CA THR A 285 5.70 8.56 1.36
C THR A 285 5.56 9.03 -0.11
N ALA A 286 4.39 9.49 -0.53
CA ALA A 286 4.19 10.05 -1.87
C ALA A 286 4.95 11.38 -2.04
N VAL A 287 4.96 12.24 -1.03
CA VAL A 287 5.77 13.48 -1.03
C VAL A 287 7.26 13.16 -1.08
N LEU A 288 7.72 12.28 -0.18
CA LEU A 288 9.11 11.84 -0.07
C LEU A 288 9.68 11.26 -1.37
N SER A 289 8.85 10.59 -2.16
CA SER A 289 9.32 9.92 -3.38
C SER A 289 9.16 10.75 -4.65
N SER A 290 8.46 11.89 -4.58
CA SER A 290 8.14 12.72 -5.76
C SER A 290 8.80 14.09 -5.71
N VAL A 291 8.90 14.70 -4.52
CA VAL A 291 9.34 16.09 -4.36
C VAL A 291 10.73 16.18 -3.73
N LEU A 292 11.11 15.17 -2.94
CA LEU A 292 12.34 15.16 -2.16
C LEU A 292 13.25 14.00 -2.63
N GLY A 293 14.56 14.22 -2.61
CA GLY A 293 15.59 13.19 -2.83
C GLY A 293 16.69 13.28 -1.76
N PRO A 294 17.37 12.18 -1.43
CA PRO A 294 18.52 12.17 -0.52
C PRO A 294 19.68 12.98 -1.12
N MET A 295 20.38 13.76 -0.29
CA MET A 295 21.50 14.60 -0.73
C MET A 295 22.76 13.79 -1.11
N SER A 296 22.90 12.57 -0.60
CA SER A 296 24.06 11.69 -0.84
C SER A 296 24.12 11.09 -2.25
N LEU A 297 23.04 11.20 -3.04
CA LEU A 297 22.93 10.68 -4.41
C LEU A 297 22.81 11.80 -5.46
N GLY A 298 23.12 13.04 -5.09
CA GLY A 298 23.13 14.23 -5.95
C GLY A 298 24.53 14.74 -6.26
#